data_AF-A0A2J8QYW6-F1
#
_entry.id   AF-A0A2J8QYW6-F1
#
_cell.length_a   1.000
_cell.length_b   1.000
_cell.length_c   1.000
_cell.angle_alpha   90.00
_cell.angle_beta   90.00
_cell.angle_gamma   90.00
#
_symmetry.space_group_name_H-M   'P 1'
#
loop_
_entity.id
_entity.type
_entity.pdbx_description
1 polymer ?
#
loop_
_entity_poly.entity_id
_entity_poly.type
_entity_poly.pdbx_seq_one_letter_code
_entity_poly.pdbx_strand_id
1 'polypeptide(L)'
;MNSIKSFSDHAQCGRLEVHLVGGFSDDRQLSQKLTHQLLSEFDRQEDDIHLVTLRVTELNDREENENHFPIIYGIAVNIKTAEIYRASFQDRGPEEQLRAARTLAGGPIADPMLAEMGKNLKEAMKMLEDSQRRTEEENGKELISGDIPGPLQG
;
A
#
# COMPACT_ATOMS: atom_id res chain seq x y z
N MET A 1 3.77 -12.46 -5.80
CA MET A 1 4.62 -12.38 -4.59
C MET A 1 6.04 -11.90 -4.82
N ASN A 2 6.64 -12.19 -5.99
CA ASN A 2 8.05 -11.89 -6.27
C ASN A 2 8.47 -10.44 -5.99
N SER A 3 7.55 -9.48 -6.18
CA SER A 3 7.81 -8.05 -5.93
C SER A 3 7.90 -7.65 -4.46
N ILE A 4 7.28 -8.38 -3.52
CA ILE A 4 7.44 -8.10 -2.08
C ILE A 4 8.69 -8.82 -1.57
N LYS A 5 8.90 -10.07 -2.01
CA LYS A 5 10.08 -10.86 -1.67
C LYS A 5 11.39 -10.22 -2.16
N SER A 6 11.37 -9.38 -3.20
CA SER A 6 12.56 -8.64 -3.64
C SER A 6 13.09 -7.61 -2.63
N PHE A 7 12.33 -7.32 -1.56
CA PHE A 7 12.73 -6.43 -0.48
C PHE A 7 13.11 -7.18 0.80
N SER A 8 13.07 -8.53 0.80
CA SER A 8 13.18 -9.33 2.02
C SER A 8 14.62 -9.61 2.48
N ASP A 9 15.65 -9.04 1.85
CA ASP A 9 17.06 -9.25 2.24
C ASP A 9 17.36 -8.86 3.72
N HIS A 10 16.42 -8.20 4.41
CA HIS A 10 16.54 -7.81 5.83
C HIS A 10 15.33 -8.19 6.72
N ALA A 11 14.42 -9.06 6.26
CA ALA A 11 13.15 -9.31 6.97
C ALA A 11 13.27 -10.36 8.10
N GLN A 12 13.89 -9.99 9.23
CA GLN A 12 13.72 -10.73 10.49
C GLN A 12 12.55 -10.19 11.34
N CYS A 13 11.85 -9.15 10.89
CA CYS A 13 10.79 -8.49 11.63
C CYS A 13 9.54 -8.27 10.76
N GLY A 14 8.37 -8.45 11.35
CA GLY A 14 7.06 -8.29 10.69
C GLY A 14 6.45 -9.61 10.19
N ARG A 15 5.33 -9.49 9.47
CA ARG A 15 4.61 -10.59 8.83
C ARG A 15 3.95 -10.09 7.54
N LEU A 16 3.53 -11.00 6.68
CA LEU A 16 2.79 -10.63 5.47
C LEU A 16 1.32 -10.42 5.82
N GLU A 17 0.79 -9.25 5.47
CA GLU A 17 -0.61 -8.88 5.66
C GLU A 17 -1.27 -8.62 4.31
N VAL A 18 -2.46 -9.18 4.11
CA VAL A 18 -3.26 -8.98 2.89
C VAL A 18 -4.59 -8.31 3.22
N HIS A 19 -4.96 -7.36 2.37
CA HIS A 19 -6.20 -6.59 2.46
C HIS A 19 -6.92 -6.66 1.11
N LEU A 20 -8.14 -7.17 1.10
CA LEU A 20 -8.98 -7.31 -0.09
C LEU A 20 -10.21 -6.40 0.06
N VAL A 21 -10.38 -5.48 -0.88
CA VAL A 21 -11.50 -4.53 -0.92
C VAL A 21 -11.98 -4.36 -2.35
N GLY A 22 -13.29 -4.44 -2.58
CA GLY A 22 -13.91 -4.20 -3.89
C GLY A 22 -14.89 -5.29 -4.34
N GLY A 23 -15.45 -5.13 -5.53
CA GLY A 23 -16.56 -5.97 -5.97
C GLY A 23 -17.86 -5.67 -5.21
N PHE A 24 -18.95 -6.32 -5.60
CA PHE A 24 -20.27 -6.21 -4.99
C PHE A 24 -21.10 -7.44 -5.37
N SER A 25 -22.38 -7.51 -4.99
CA SER A 25 -23.26 -8.62 -5.35
C SER A 25 -23.74 -8.47 -6.82
N ASP A 26 -22.83 -8.67 -7.77
CA ASP A 26 -23.14 -8.53 -9.19
C ASP A 26 -23.83 -9.77 -9.78
N ASP A 27 -24.82 -9.57 -10.66
CA ASP A 27 -25.61 -10.63 -11.29
C ASP A 27 -24.77 -11.68 -12.03
N ARG A 28 -23.59 -11.27 -12.51
CA ARG A 28 -22.68 -12.10 -13.29
C ARG A 28 -21.75 -12.95 -12.42
N GLN A 29 -21.84 -12.82 -11.09
CA GLN A 29 -21.03 -13.52 -10.10
C GLN A 29 -19.52 -13.32 -10.31
N LEU A 30 -19.12 -12.18 -10.90
CA LEU A 30 -17.72 -11.90 -11.19
C LEU A 30 -16.96 -11.58 -9.91
N SER A 31 -17.55 -10.78 -9.02
CA SER A 31 -16.94 -10.40 -7.74
C SER A 31 -16.73 -11.63 -6.85
N GLN A 32 -17.72 -12.51 -6.77
CA GLN A 32 -17.63 -13.75 -6.02
C GLN A 32 -16.55 -14.67 -6.60
N LYS A 33 -16.55 -14.88 -7.92
CA LYS A 33 -15.56 -15.72 -8.60
C LYS A 33 -14.14 -15.21 -8.39
N LEU A 34 -13.92 -13.90 -8.56
CA LEU A 34 -12.61 -13.28 -8.36
C LEU A 34 -12.15 -13.39 -6.90
N THR A 35 -13.06 -13.14 -5.94
CA THR A 35 -12.76 -13.29 -4.51
C THR A 35 -12.29 -14.70 -4.17
N HIS A 36 -13.01 -15.72 -4.66
CA HIS A 36 -12.63 -17.11 -4.47
C HIS A 36 -11.26 -17.43 -5.10
N GLN A 37 -11.01 -16.95 -6.32
CA GLN A 37 -9.72 -17.16 -6.99
C GLN A 37 -8.56 -16.52 -6.21
N LEU A 38 -8.73 -15.28 -5.73
CA LEU A 38 -7.70 -14.58 -4.95
C LEU A 38 -7.42 -15.28 -3.63
N LEU A 39 -8.45 -15.60 -2.84
CA LEU A 39 -8.27 -16.30 -1.56
C LEU A 39 -7.61 -17.66 -1.77
N SER A 40 -8.05 -18.42 -2.77
CA SER A 40 -7.48 -19.72 -3.08
C SER A 40 -6.03 -19.63 -3.54
N GLU A 41 -5.65 -18.58 -4.25
CA GLU A 41 -4.26 -18.38 -4.68
C GLU A 41 -3.34 -17.96 -3.54
N PHE A 42 -3.84 -17.13 -2.61
CA PHE A 42 -3.09 -16.75 -1.41
C PHE A 42 -2.93 -17.91 -0.42
N ASP A 43 -3.96 -18.75 -0.26
CA ASP A 43 -3.93 -19.94 0.61
C ASP A 43 -2.92 -21.01 0.15
N ARG A 44 -2.58 -21.03 -1.14
CA ARG A 44 -1.60 -21.98 -1.70
C ARG A 44 -0.14 -21.58 -1.50
N GLN A 45 0.12 -20.40 -0.96
CA GLN A 45 1.48 -19.88 -0.85
C GLN A 45 2.19 -20.52 0.34
N GLU A 46 3.51 -20.68 0.23
CA GLU A 46 4.31 -21.28 1.31
C GLU A 46 4.47 -20.33 2.51
N ASP A 47 4.39 -19.02 2.28
CA ASP A 47 4.50 -18.02 3.35
C ASP A 47 3.19 -17.87 4.12
N ASP A 48 3.29 -17.60 5.42
CA ASP A 48 2.14 -17.23 6.23
C ASP A 48 1.63 -15.84 5.85
N ILE A 49 0.49 -15.79 5.17
CA ILE A 49 -0.21 -14.55 4.80
C ILE A 49 -1.40 -14.34 5.72
N HIS A 50 -1.38 -13.26 6.48
CA HIS A 50 -2.48 -12.90 7.37
C HIS A 50 -3.51 -12.05 6.64
N LEU A 51 -4.74 -12.58 6.47
CA LEU A 51 -5.87 -11.79 6.00
C LEU A 51 -6.32 -10.80 7.08
N VAL A 52 -6.04 -9.51 6.87
CA VAL A 52 -6.34 -8.44 7.84
C VAL A 52 -7.62 -7.69 7.50
N THR A 53 -7.95 -7.54 6.22
CA THR A 53 -9.19 -6.87 5.79
C THR A 53 -9.84 -7.63 4.65
N LEU A 54 -11.13 -7.94 4.82
CA LEU A 54 -11.98 -8.53 3.78
C LEU A 54 -13.26 -7.71 3.66
N ARG A 55 -13.31 -6.82 2.66
CA ARG A 55 -14.47 -5.99 2.32
C ARG A 55 -14.78 -6.14 0.83
N VAL A 56 -15.22 -7.35 0.47
CA VAL A 56 -15.47 -7.74 -0.92
C VAL A 56 -16.87 -8.32 -1.12
N THR A 57 -17.33 -8.34 -2.38
CA THR A 57 -18.61 -8.97 -2.79
C THR A 57 -19.76 -8.50 -1.89
N GLU A 58 -20.44 -9.39 -1.17
CA GLU A 58 -21.58 -9.07 -0.31
C GLU A 58 -21.21 -8.13 0.84
N LEU A 59 -19.95 -8.18 1.32
CA LEU A 59 -19.47 -7.29 2.37
C LEU A 59 -19.19 -5.87 1.84
N ASN A 60 -19.21 -5.66 0.53
CA ASN A 60 -19.07 -4.35 -0.09
C ASN A 60 -20.33 -3.95 -0.87
N ASP A 61 -21.46 -4.64 -0.67
CA ASP A 61 -22.67 -4.42 -1.44
C ASP A 61 -23.64 -3.43 -0.78
N ARG A 62 -24.30 -2.61 -1.60
CA ARG A 62 -25.50 -1.87 -1.25
C ARG A 62 -26.56 -2.08 -2.32
N GLU A 63 -27.80 -2.21 -1.89
CA GLU A 63 -28.95 -2.33 -2.79
C GLU A 63 -29.74 -1.02 -2.79
N GLU A 64 -30.07 -0.54 -3.98
CA GLU A 64 -30.89 0.65 -4.19
C GLU A 64 -31.86 0.38 -5.35
N ASN A 65 -33.17 0.40 -5.06
CA ASN A 65 -34.23 0.07 -6.03
C ASN A 65 -33.97 -1.27 -6.75
N GLU A 66 -33.71 -2.34 -5.98
CA GLU A 66 -33.42 -3.69 -6.50
C GLU A 66 -32.16 -3.77 -7.37
N ASN A 67 -31.32 -2.72 -7.39
CA ASN A 67 -30.03 -2.72 -8.09
C ASN A 67 -28.89 -2.71 -7.09
N HIS A 68 -27.93 -3.59 -7.31
CA HIS A 68 -26.74 -3.75 -6.47
C HIS A 68 -25.59 -2.85 -6.93
N PHE A 69 -24.89 -2.24 -5.99
CA PHE A 69 -23.74 -1.38 -6.22
C PHE A 69 -22.66 -1.59 -5.16
N PRO A 70 -21.38 -1.35 -5.48
CA PRO A 70 -20.34 -1.34 -4.45
C PRO A 70 -20.48 -0.12 -3.52
N ILE A 71 -20.18 -0.32 -2.24
CA ILE A 71 -20.06 0.74 -1.23
C ILE A 71 -18.71 1.45 -1.37
N ILE A 72 -17.64 0.68 -1.56
CA ILE A 72 -16.26 1.17 -1.72
C ILE A 72 -15.80 0.96 -3.16
N TYR A 73 -15.49 2.06 -3.83
CA TYR A 73 -14.95 2.07 -5.21
C TYR A 73 -13.43 2.23 -5.26
N GLY A 74 -12.83 2.82 -4.23
CA GLY A 74 -11.42 3.15 -4.19
C GLY A 74 -10.89 3.25 -2.77
N ILE A 75 -9.61 2.90 -2.61
CA ILE A 75 -8.88 2.98 -1.36
C ILE A 75 -7.54 3.69 -1.59
N ALA A 76 -7.00 4.27 -0.54
CA ALA A 76 -5.62 4.72 -0.45
C ALA A 76 -4.93 3.96 0.70
N VAL A 77 -3.61 3.80 0.59
CA VAL A 77 -2.77 3.22 1.63
C VAL A 77 -1.67 4.21 1.97
N ASN A 78 -1.56 4.60 3.23
CA ASN A 78 -0.43 5.38 3.70
C ASN A 78 0.74 4.43 3.96
N ILE A 79 1.79 4.52 3.14
CA ILE A 79 2.96 3.63 3.20
C ILE A 79 3.69 3.72 4.56
N LYS A 80 3.68 4.89 5.22
CA LYS A 80 4.39 5.08 6.48
C LYS A 80 3.65 4.48 7.67
N THR A 81 2.33 4.62 7.69
CA THR A 81 1.48 4.22 8.82
C THR A 81 0.77 2.88 8.59
N ALA A 82 0.85 2.35 7.36
CA ALA A 82 0.06 1.21 6.87
C ALA A 82 -1.47 1.42 6.92
N GLU A 83 -1.94 2.64 7.18
CA GLU A 83 -3.37 2.93 7.27
C GLU A 83 -4.04 2.83 5.90
N ILE A 84 -5.17 2.10 5.86
CA ILE A 84 -6.02 1.95 4.68
C ILE A 84 -7.31 2.73 4.90
N TYR A 85 -7.66 3.59 3.94
CA TYR A 85 -8.86 4.41 4.01
C TYR A 85 -9.54 4.55 2.64
N ARG A 86 -10.84 4.82 2.67
CA ARG A 86 -11.63 5.07 1.45
C ARG A 86 -11.13 6.35 0.78
N ALA A 87 -10.96 6.31 -0.54
CA ALA A 87 -10.44 7.45 -1.29
C ALA A 87 -11.00 7.51 -2.71
N SER A 88 -11.02 8.71 -3.28
CA SER A 88 -11.32 8.98 -4.69
C SER A 88 -10.23 9.87 -5.27
N PHE A 89 -9.80 9.56 -6.50
CA PHE A 89 -8.70 10.26 -7.17
C PHE A 89 -9.21 10.96 -8.43
N GLN A 90 -9.16 12.30 -8.42
CA GLN A 90 -9.50 13.12 -9.60
C GLN A 90 -8.37 13.10 -10.61
N ASP A 91 -7.13 13.31 -10.15
CA ASP A 91 -5.93 13.13 -10.95
C ASP A 91 -5.46 11.67 -10.83
N ARG A 92 -5.39 10.97 -11.97
CA ARG A 92 -4.96 9.57 -12.05
C ARG A 92 -3.55 9.42 -12.63
N GLY A 93 -2.85 10.54 -12.78
CA GLY A 93 -1.47 10.62 -13.19
C GLY A 93 -1.28 10.60 -14.71
N PRO A 94 -0.01 10.55 -15.15
CA PRO A 94 0.34 10.69 -16.56
C PRO A 94 -0.16 9.52 -17.41
N GLU A 95 -0.32 9.82 -18.71
CA GLU A 95 -0.66 8.86 -19.76
C GLU A 95 -1.88 7.97 -19.43
N GLU A 96 -2.86 8.50 -18.68
CA GLU A 96 -4.06 7.76 -18.28
C GLU A 96 -4.74 7.10 -19.47
N GLN A 97 -4.91 7.84 -20.57
CA GLN A 97 -5.56 7.34 -21.77
C GLN A 97 -4.80 6.19 -22.43
N LEU A 98 -3.46 6.28 -22.52
CA LEU A 98 -2.63 5.21 -23.08
C LEU A 98 -2.66 3.95 -22.22
N ARG A 99 -2.59 4.11 -20.89
CA ARG A 99 -2.70 2.98 -19.95
C ARG A 99 -4.06 2.31 -20.04
N ALA A 100 -5.14 3.10 -20.09
CA ALA A 100 -6.50 2.59 -20.26
C ALA A 100 -6.68 1.85 -21.61
N ALA A 101 -6.19 2.44 -22.71
CA ALA A 101 -6.25 1.83 -24.04
C ALA A 101 -5.51 0.48 -24.09
N ARG A 102 -4.34 0.38 -23.45
CA ARG A 102 -3.60 -0.88 -23.35
C ARG A 102 -4.41 -1.98 -22.64
N THR A 103 -5.04 -1.66 -21.51
CA THR A 103 -5.87 -2.62 -20.78
C THR A 103 -7.09 -3.02 -21.61
N LEU A 104 -7.74 -2.06 -22.28
CA LEU A 104 -8.89 -2.31 -23.15
C LEU A 104 -8.53 -3.21 -24.35
N ALA A 105 -7.33 -3.06 -24.90
CA ALA A 105 -6.81 -3.90 -25.98
C ALA A 105 -6.39 -5.32 -25.51
N GLY A 106 -6.62 -5.68 -24.24
CA GLY A 106 -6.29 -6.99 -23.69
C GLY A 106 -4.81 -7.16 -23.31
N GLY A 107 -4.07 -6.06 -23.16
CA GLY A 107 -2.68 -6.12 -22.70
C GLY A 107 -2.58 -6.76 -21.31
N PRO A 108 -1.57 -7.63 -21.06
CA PRO A 108 -1.41 -8.27 -19.76
C PRO A 108 -1.11 -7.22 -18.67
N ILE A 109 -1.47 -7.57 -17.43
CA ILE A 109 -1.14 -6.78 -16.24
C ILE A 109 0.37 -6.54 -16.26
N ALA A 110 0.73 -5.27 -16.38
CA ALA A 110 2.08 -4.85 -16.69
C ALA A 110 3.01 -5.07 -15.49
N ASP A 111 3.85 -6.11 -15.53
CA ASP A 111 5.06 -6.20 -14.72
C ASP A 111 5.89 -4.89 -14.74
N PRO A 112 6.05 -4.14 -15.85
CA PRO A 112 6.81 -2.89 -15.81
C PRO A 112 6.18 -1.77 -14.96
N MET A 113 4.85 -1.73 -14.76
CA MET A 113 4.25 -0.76 -13.84
C MET A 113 4.45 -1.17 -12.38
N LEU A 114 4.34 -2.46 -12.08
CA LEU A 114 4.63 -2.99 -10.75
C LEU A 114 6.12 -2.82 -10.40
N ALA A 115 7.01 -3.05 -11.37
CA ALA A 115 8.44 -2.85 -11.23
C ALA A 115 8.79 -1.38 -11.01
N GLU A 116 8.17 -0.44 -11.75
CA GLU A 116 8.39 0.99 -11.55
C GLU A 116 7.81 1.48 -10.22
N MET A 117 6.62 1.02 -9.82
CA MET A 117 6.07 1.29 -8.49
C MET A 117 6.96 0.73 -7.39
N GLY A 118 7.53 -0.47 -7.58
CA GLY A 118 8.51 -1.06 -6.67
C GLY A 118 9.79 -0.22 -6.56
N LYS A 119 10.32 0.28 -7.67
CA LYS A 119 11.48 1.19 -7.66
C LYS A 119 11.17 2.50 -6.95
N ASN A 120 10.04 3.13 -7.28
CA ASN A 120 9.61 4.39 -6.66
C ASN A 120 9.38 4.22 -5.16
N LEU A 121 8.82 3.07 -4.74
CA LEU A 121 8.64 2.75 -3.33
C LEU A 121 9.98 2.54 -2.62
N LYS A 122 10.92 1.81 -3.24
CA LYS A 122 12.28 1.62 -2.71
C LYS A 122 12.98 2.95 -2.47
N GLU A 123 12.88 3.84 -3.45
CA GLU A 123 13.50 5.15 -3.41
C GLU A 123 12.85 6.04 -2.34
N ALA A 124 11.52 6.05 -2.25
CA ALA A 124 10.79 6.76 -1.22
C ALA A 124 11.14 6.26 0.19
N MET A 125 11.23 4.93 0.40
CA MET A 125 11.64 4.35 1.69
C MET A 125 13.06 4.79 2.07
N LYS A 126 14.01 4.71 1.13
CA LYS A 126 15.39 5.17 1.35
C LYS A 126 15.44 6.66 1.70
N MET A 127 14.68 7.51 1.00
CA MET A 127 14.60 8.94 1.31
C MET A 127 14.08 9.21 2.73
N LEU A 128 13.15 8.39 3.21
CA LEU A 128 12.62 8.50 4.57
C LEU A 128 13.64 8.07 5.63
N GLU A 129 14.32 6.94 5.41
CA GLU A 129 15.40 6.47 6.29
C GLU A 129 16.54 7.49 6.38
N ASP A 130 16.95 8.05 5.25
CA ASP A 130 18.00 9.07 5.19
C ASP A 130 17.55 10.41 5.81
N SER A 131 16.25 10.71 5.83
CA SER A 131 15.71 11.87 6.55
C SER A 131 15.68 11.66 8.06
N GLN A 132 15.35 10.45 8.53
CA GLN A 132 15.36 10.09 9.95
C GLN A 132 16.79 10.13 10.52
N ARG A 133 17.76 9.52 9.82
CA ARG A 133 19.18 9.54 10.22
C ARG A 133 19.74 10.96 10.36
N ARG A 134 19.38 11.88 9.46
CA ARG A 134 19.78 13.30 9.55
C ARG A 134 19.20 14.00 10.79
N THR A 135 17.94 13.70 11.12
CA THR A 135 17.28 14.29 12.30
C THR A 135 17.89 13.78 13.61
N GLU A 136 18.29 12.51 13.65
CA GLU A 136 18.98 11.90 14.80
C GLU A 136 20.41 12.43 14.97
N GLU A 137 21.15 12.66 13.87
CA GLU A 137 22.48 13.28 13.91
C GLU A 137 22.45 14.75 14.32
N GLU A 138 21.39 15.49 13.98
CA GLU A 138 21.21 16.89 14.41
C GLU A 138 20.85 16.97 15.90
N ASN A 139 19.92 16.13 16.37
CA ASN A 139 19.57 16.06 17.80
C ASN A 139 20.72 15.51 18.68
N GLY A 140 21.58 14.64 18.13
CA GLY A 140 22.77 14.14 18.83
C GLY A 140 23.89 15.18 18.99
N LYS A 141 23.82 16.31 18.28
CA LYS A 141 24.81 17.40 18.36
C LYS A 141 24.39 18.55 19.29
N GLU A 142 23.12 18.65 19.68
CA GLU A 142 22.66 19.56 20.74
C GLU A 142 22.77 18.88 22.12
N LEU A 143 23.99 18.69 22.62
CA LEU A 143 24.31 18.50 24.05
C LEU A 143 25.84 18.52 24.26
N ILE A 144 26.48 19.62 23.87
CA ILE A 144 27.75 20.02 24.47
C ILE A 144 27.49 21.37 25.11
N SER A 145 26.96 21.34 26.33
CA SER A 145 26.86 22.51 27.21
C SER A 145 28.27 23.08 27.38
N GLY A 146 28.58 24.16 26.67
CA GLY A 146 29.82 24.91 26.88
C GLY A 146 29.91 25.37 28.33
N ASP A 147 31.11 25.24 28.90
CA ASP A 147 31.44 25.66 30.26
C ASP A 147 30.98 27.11 30.53
N ILE A 148 30.04 27.28 31.46
CA ILE A 148 29.63 28.60 31.95
C ILE A 148 30.71 29.06 32.95
N PRO A 149 31.38 30.21 32.73
CA PRO A 149 32.35 30.73 33.71
C PRO A 149 31.61 31.17 34.97
N GLY A 150 32.08 30.69 36.14
CA GLY A 150 31.53 31.05 37.45
C GLY A 150 31.69 32.55 37.79
N PRO A 151 30.91 33.06 38.78
CA PRO A 151 30.80 34.49 39.01
C PRO A 151 32.11 35.09 39.53
N LEU A 152 32.46 36.26 38.99
CA LEU A 152 33.56 37.09 39.48
C LEU A 152 33.22 37.61 40.88
N GLN A 153 34.05 37.25 41.86
CA GLN A 153 34.00 37.83 43.21
C GLN A 153 34.48 39.29 43.16
N GLY A 154 33.65 40.18 43.69
CA GLY A 154 33.94 41.59 43.98
C GLY A 154 33.15 42.03 45.19
#